data_AF-A0A8T4LSH6-F1
#
_entry.id   AF-A0A8T4LSH6-F1
#
_cell.length_a   1.000
_cell.length_b   1.000
_cell.length_c   1.000
_cell.angle_alpha   90.00
_cell.angle_beta   90.00
_cell.angle_gamma   90.00
#
_symmetry.space_group_name_H-M   'P 1'
#
loop_
_entity.id
_entity.type
_entity.pdbx_description
1 polymer ?
#
loop_
_entity_poly.entity_id
_entity_poly.type
_entity_poly.pdbx_seq_one_letter_code
_entity_poly.pdbx_strand_id
1 'polypeptide(L)'
;MRYSRQIVFEKIGNDGQEKIKKANVTILGLGAIGSKSAELLTRAGIGSLILIDRDIVEESNLQRQSLFTEQDINQPKAIVAKAHLEKINSNTKIKAFFKDIQECFSA
;
A
#
# COMPACT_ATOMS: atom_id res chain seq x y z
N MET A 1 -15.42 -0.09 -16.86
CA MET A 1 -14.79 0.77 -15.84
C MET A 1 -14.10 -0.13 -14.80
N ARG A 2 -12.91 0.22 -14.27
CA ARG A 2 -12.05 -0.67 -13.43
C ARG A 2 -12.76 -1.30 -12.21
N TYR A 3 -13.66 -0.57 -11.55
CA TYR A 3 -14.30 -1.00 -10.29
C TYR A 3 -15.73 -1.53 -10.44
N SER A 4 -16.19 -1.86 -11.66
CA SER A 4 -17.59 -2.25 -11.90
C SER A 4 -18.04 -3.42 -11.03
N ARG A 5 -17.20 -4.46 -10.87
CA ARG A 5 -17.52 -5.63 -10.02
C ARG A 5 -17.58 -5.30 -8.53
N GLN A 6 -16.76 -4.33 -8.07
CA GLN A 6 -16.75 -3.87 -6.69
C GLN A 6 -18.02 -3.05 -6.38
N ILE A 7 -18.45 -2.21 -7.33
CA ILE A 7 -19.66 -1.37 -7.22
C ILE A 7 -20.95 -2.20 -7.15
N VAL A 8 -21.01 -3.36 -7.81
CA VAL A 8 -22.20 -4.24 -7.76
C VAL A 8 -22.48 -4.76 -6.35
N PHE A 9 -21.47 -4.83 -5.48
CA PHE A 9 -21.70 -5.22 -4.09
C PHE A 9 -22.38 -4.07 -3.34
N GLU A 10 -23.63 -4.27 -2.92
CA GLU A 10 -24.49 -3.24 -2.32
C GLU A 10 -23.88 -2.52 -1.12
N LYS A 11 -23.05 -3.22 -0.31
CA LYS A 11 -22.37 -2.57 0.84
C LYS A 11 -21.30 -1.56 0.42
N ILE A 12 -20.86 -1.58 -0.84
CA ILE A 12 -19.97 -0.58 -1.42
C ILE A 12 -20.79 0.37 -2.30
N GLY A 13 -21.41 -0.14 -3.37
CA GLY A 13 -22.16 0.70 -4.31
C GLY A 13 -21.31 1.81 -4.95
N ASN A 14 -21.96 2.75 -5.63
CA ASN A 14 -21.27 3.92 -6.18
C ASN A 14 -20.72 4.82 -5.07
N ASP A 15 -21.52 5.08 -4.03
CA ASP A 15 -21.16 5.98 -2.94
C ASP A 15 -19.95 5.48 -2.13
N GLY A 16 -19.91 4.18 -1.83
CA GLY A 16 -18.77 3.58 -1.14
C GLY A 16 -17.52 3.60 -2.00
N GLN A 17 -17.63 3.37 -3.31
CA GLN A 17 -16.49 3.50 -4.21
C GLN A 17 -15.95 4.94 -4.25
N GLU A 18 -16.83 5.94 -4.26
CA GLU A 18 -16.43 7.35 -4.18
C GLU A 18 -15.78 7.70 -2.83
N LYS A 19 -16.27 7.13 -1.73
CA LYS A 19 -15.61 7.26 -0.41
C LYS A 19 -14.21 6.66 -0.44
N ILE A 20 -14.03 5.48 -1.02
CA ILE A 20 -12.70 4.83 -1.15
C ILE A 20 -11.76 5.72 -1.98
N LYS A 21 -12.22 6.25 -3.13
CA LYS A 21 -11.41 7.14 -3.98
C LYS A 21 -11.00 8.45 -3.28
N LYS A 22 -11.79 8.94 -2.33
CA LYS A 22 -11.50 10.18 -1.58
C LYS A 22 -10.70 9.93 -0.29
N ALA A 23 -10.62 8.69 0.16
CA ALA A 23 -9.95 8.35 1.40
C ALA A 23 -8.43 8.46 1.30
N ASN A 24 -7.82 8.86 2.42
CA ASN A 24 -6.38 8.92 2.64
C ASN A 24 -6.06 7.97 3.79
N VAL A 25 -5.17 7.01 3.56
CA VAL A 25 -4.79 6.00 4.57
C VAL A 25 -3.29 6.02 4.78
N THR A 26 -2.88 5.97 6.06
CA THR A 26 -1.47 5.77 6.42
C THR A 26 -1.28 4.35 6.93
N ILE A 27 -0.26 3.66 6.45
CA ILE A 27 0.13 2.31 6.86
C ILE A 27 1.49 2.40 7.55
N LEU A 28 1.52 1.98 8.81
CA LEU A 28 2.72 1.91 9.64
C LEU A 28 3.20 0.45 9.67
N GLY A 29 4.37 0.20 9.10
CA GLY A 29 4.92 -1.13 8.89
C GLY A 29 4.34 -1.81 7.65
N LEU A 30 5.22 -2.40 6.86
CA LEU A 30 4.99 -3.12 5.61
C LEU A 30 5.50 -4.56 5.69
N GLY A 31 5.37 -5.17 6.87
CA GLY A 31 5.43 -6.62 7.02
C GLY A 31 4.24 -7.32 6.34
N ALA A 32 3.94 -8.56 6.74
CA ALA A 32 2.90 -9.39 6.08
C ALA A 32 1.53 -8.69 6.00
N ILE A 33 1.07 -8.09 7.10
CA ILE A 33 -0.25 -7.45 7.16
C ILE A 33 -0.23 -6.11 6.40
N GLY A 34 0.78 -5.29 6.63
CA GLY A 34 0.87 -3.94 6.05
C GLY A 34 1.01 -3.96 4.53
N SER A 35 1.92 -4.80 4.01
CA SER A 35 2.10 -4.98 2.57
C SER A 35 0.82 -5.50 1.90
N LYS A 36 0.14 -6.48 2.49
CA LYS A 36 -1.11 -7.01 1.94
C LYS A 36 -2.24 -5.98 1.98
N SER A 37 -2.36 -5.23 3.07
CA SER A 37 -3.36 -4.18 3.21
C SER A 37 -3.14 -3.06 2.19
N ALA A 38 -1.89 -2.64 1.98
CA ALA A 38 -1.52 -1.64 0.98
C ALA A 38 -1.89 -2.10 -0.44
N GLU A 39 -1.60 -3.36 -0.76
CA GLU A 39 -1.97 -3.97 -2.04
C GLU A 39 -3.49 -3.99 -2.25
N LEU A 40 -4.25 -4.47 -1.26
CA LEU A 40 -5.71 -4.55 -1.35
C LEU A 40 -6.36 -3.17 -1.48
N LEU A 41 -5.92 -2.18 -0.69
CA LEU A 41 -6.43 -0.81 -0.76
C LEU A 41 -6.14 -0.16 -2.13
N THR A 42 -4.93 -0.37 -2.65
CA THR A 42 -4.52 0.10 -3.98
C THR A 42 -5.40 -0.51 -5.08
N ARG A 43 -5.64 -1.83 -5.01
CA ARG A 43 -6.53 -2.53 -5.96
C ARG A 43 -7.99 -2.09 -5.83
N ALA A 44 -8.45 -1.78 -4.61
CA ALA A 44 -9.80 -1.26 -4.34
C ALA A 44 -10.00 0.18 -4.82
N GLY A 45 -8.93 0.88 -5.22
CA GLY A 45 -8.97 2.22 -5.76
C GLY A 45 -8.94 3.33 -4.72
N ILE A 46 -8.22 3.10 -3.61
CA ILE A 46 -7.97 4.14 -2.60
C ILE A 46 -7.35 5.39 -3.25
N GLY A 47 -7.75 6.58 -2.80
CA GLY A 47 -7.23 7.83 -3.34
C GLY A 47 -5.75 8.04 -3.03
N SER A 48 -5.36 7.78 -1.79
CA SER A 48 -4.03 8.11 -1.28
C SER A 48 -3.55 7.12 -0.23
N LEU A 49 -2.28 6.73 -0.34
CA LEU A 49 -1.55 5.96 0.65
C LEU A 49 -0.29 6.68 1.10
N ILE A 50 -0.06 6.67 2.41
CA ILE A 50 1.22 7.01 3.03
C ILE A 50 1.77 5.73 3.64
N LEU A 51 2.96 5.33 3.21
CA LEU A 51 3.63 4.10 3.66
C LEU A 51 4.84 4.47 4.50
N ILE A 52 4.93 3.94 5.71
CA ILE A 52 6.06 4.20 6.62
C ILE A 52 6.58 2.85 7.10
N ASP A 53 7.85 2.56 6.81
CA ASP A 53 8.54 1.38 7.32
C ASP A 53 10.03 1.69 7.39
N ARG A 54 10.71 1.22 8.44
CA ARG A 54 12.15 1.39 8.66
C ARG A 54 12.99 0.18 8.23
N ASP A 55 12.33 -0.91 7.83
CA ASP A 55 12.99 -2.16 7.48
C ASP A 55 13.32 -2.23 5.99
N ILE A 56 14.28 -3.09 5.67
CA ILE A 56 14.62 -3.53 4.31
C ILE A 56 14.00 -4.89 4.00
N VAL A 57 13.87 -5.23 2.72
CA VAL A 57 13.41 -6.55 2.29
C VAL A 57 14.51 -7.57 2.56
N GLU A 58 14.16 -8.66 3.25
CA GLU A 58 15.02 -9.81 3.50
C GLU A 58 14.46 -11.07 2.83
N GLU A 59 15.32 -12.04 2.49
CA GLU A 59 14.89 -13.32 1.91
C GLU A 59 13.84 -14.05 2.77
N SER A 60 14.04 -14.04 4.10
CA SER A 60 13.12 -14.63 5.09
C SER A 60 11.69 -14.03 5.05
N ASN A 61 11.53 -12.86 4.43
CA ASN A 61 10.27 -12.14 4.33
C ASN A 61 9.42 -12.66 3.16
N LEU A 62 10.05 -13.19 2.10
CA LEU A 62 9.40 -13.50 0.82
C LEU A 62 8.30 -14.58 0.93
N GLN A 63 8.43 -15.52 1.87
CA GLN A 63 7.43 -16.58 2.09
C GLN A 63 6.04 -16.07 2.52
N ARG A 64 5.94 -14.84 3.07
CA ARG A 64 4.68 -14.27 3.58
C ARG A 64 4.38 -12.84 3.14
N GLN A 65 5.34 -12.14 2.56
CA GLN A 65 5.19 -10.74 2.13
C GLN A 65 5.14 -10.68 0.60
N SER A 66 4.01 -11.13 0.03
CA SER A 66 3.84 -11.34 -1.42
C SER A 66 3.98 -10.08 -2.29
N LEU A 67 4.08 -8.90 -1.67
CA LEU A 67 4.34 -7.64 -2.40
C LEU A 67 5.80 -7.53 -2.86
N PHE A 68 6.72 -8.25 -2.22
CA PHE A 68 8.15 -8.21 -2.50
C PHE A 68 8.62 -9.46 -3.25
N THR A 69 9.73 -9.34 -3.96
CA THR A 69 10.35 -10.37 -4.80
C THR A 69 11.84 -10.50 -4.48
N GLU A 70 12.50 -11.52 -5.02
CA GLU A 70 13.94 -11.72 -4.84
C GLU A 70 14.78 -10.53 -5.34
N GLN A 71 14.29 -9.79 -6.35
CA GLN A 71 14.95 -8.60 -6.88
C GLN A 71 14.97 -7.43 -5.88
N ASP A 72 14.09 -7.48 -4.88
CA ASP A 72 13.91 -6.40 -3.91
C ASP A 72 14.79 -6.55 -2.67
N ILE A 73 15.47 -7.69 -2.51
CA ILE A 73 16.30 -7.97 -1.33
C ILE A 73 17.32 -6.84 -1.12
N ASN A 74 17.51 -6.46 0.15
CA ASN A 74 18.33 -5.33 0.62
C ASN A 74 17.80 -3.93 0.25
N GLN A 75 16.63 -3.81 -0.37
CA GLN A 75 16.02 -2.51 -0.65
C GLN A 75 15.01 -2.11 0.45
N PRO A 76 14.82 -0.80 0.71
CA PRO A 76 13.84 -0.32 1.66
C PRO A 76 12.40 -0.77 1.35
N LYS A 77 11.72 -1.43 2.31
CA LYS A 77 10.35 -1.94 2.10
C LYS A 77 9.39 -0.85 1.65
N ALA A 78 9.45 0.33 2.28
CA ALA A 78 8.58 1.46 1.96
C ALA A 78 8.71 1.91 0.50
N ILE A 79 9.94 1.97 -0.01
CA ILE A 79 10.23 2.46 -1.36
C ILE A 79 9.85 1.42 -2.41
N VAL A 80 10.21 0.15 -2.18
CA VAL A 80 9.83 -0.96 -3.05
C VAL A 80 8.31 -1.11 -3.11
N ALA A 81 7.64 -1.09 -1.96
CA ALA A 81 6.18 -1.20 -1.90
C ALA A 81 5.52 -0.10 -2.72
N LYS A 82 5.97 1.17 -2.60
CA LYS A 82 5.48 2.25 -3.45
C LYS A 82 5.63 1.93 -4.93
N ALA A 83 6.84 1.55 -5.37
CA ALA A 83 7.11 1.26 -6.77
C ALA A 83 6.23 0.11 -7.31
N HIS A 84 5.97 -0.91 -6.50
CA HIS A 84 5.11 -2.03 -6.89
C HIS A 84 3.63 -1.64 -6.94
N LEU A 85 3.15 -0.88 -5.95
CA LEU A 85 1.75 -0.44 -5.89
C LEU A 85 1.41 0.56 -6.99
N GLU A 86 2.34 1.45 -7.37
CA GLU A 86 2.16 2.38 -8.50
C GLU A 86 1.98 1.64 -9.85
N LYS A 87 2.62 0.46 -10.00
CA LYS A 87 2.39 -0.43 -11.16
C LYS A 87 1.02 -1.12 -11.11
N ILE A 88 0.47 -1.36 -9.91
CA ILE A 88 -0.85 -1.98 -9.73
C ILE A 88 -1.97 -0.99 -10.05
N ASN A 89 -1.88 0.24 -9.57
CA ASN A 89 -2.89 1.27 -9.81
C ASN A 89 -2.30 2.68 -9.80
N SER A 90 -2.02 3.21 -10.99
CA SER A 90 -1.49 4.56 -11.19
C SER A 90 -2.43 5.71 -10.74
N ASN A 91 -3.70 5.42 -10.43
CA ASN A 91 -4.62 6.44 -9.92
C ASN A 91 -4.47 6.69 -8.41
N THR A 92 -3.84 5.76 -7.68
CA THR A 92 -3.59 5.92 -6.24
C THR A 92 -2.33 6.77 -6.04
N LYS A 93 -2.45 7.85 -5.26
CA LYS A 93 -1.31 8.71 -4.92
C LYS A 93 -0.54 8.09 -3.75
N ILE A 94 0.73 7.74 -3.96
CA ILE A 94 1.52 7.04 -2.94
C ILE A 94 2.72 7.86 -2.51
N LYS A 95 2.83 8.09 -1.19
CA LYS A 95 4.04 8.59 -0.53
C LYS A 95 4.64 7.46 0.30
N ALA A 96 5.96 7.38 0.33
CA ALA A 96 6.68 6.39 1.10
C ALA A 96 7.81 7.05 1.87
N PHE A 97 8.00 6.61 3.12
CA PHE A 97 9.03 7.08 4.01
C PHE A 97 9.77 5.88 4.59
N PHE A 98 11.07 5.80 4.29
CA PHE A 98 11.97 4.82 4.89
C PHE A 98 12.55 5.38 6.19
N LYS A 99 11.79 5.25 7.28
CA LYS A 99 12.16 5.76 8.61
C LYS A 99 11.26 5.18 9.67
N ASP A 100 11.69 5.31 10.93
CA ASP A 100 10.83 5.02 12.06
C ASP A 100 9.68 6.05 12.15
N ILE A 101 8.56 5.62 12.73
CA ILE A 101 7.42 6.51 12.96
C ILE A 101 7.74 7.64 13.95
N GLN A 102 8.61 7.40 14.93
CA GLN A 102 9.05 8.41 15.90
C GLN A 102 9.76 9.58 15.23
N GLU A 103 10.53 9.30 14.17
CA GLU A 103 11.18 10.31 13.32
C GLU A 103 10.21 11.08 12.41
N CYS A 104 8.93 10.68 12.37
CA CYS A 104 7.90 11.44 11.67
C CYS A 104 7.32 12.58 12.52
N PHE A 105 7.47 12.50 13.84
CA PHE A 105 6.90 13.47 14.79
C PHE A 105 7.95 14.34 15.49
N SER A 106 9.23 14.05 15.25
CA SER A 106 10.35 14.84 15.78
C SER A 106 10.58 16.03 14.85
N ALA A 107 10.07 17.20 15.26
CA ALA A 107 10.35 18.50 14.65
C ALA A 107 11.62 19.12 15.23
#